data_AF-A0A6P4CGS2-F1
#
_entry.id   AF-A0A6P4CGS2-F1
#
_cell.length_a   1.000
_cell.length_b   1.000
_cell.length_c   1.000
_cell.angle_alpha   90.00
_cell.angle_beta   90.00
_cell.angle_gamma   90.00
#
_symmetry.space_group_name_H-M   'P 1'
#
loop_
_entity.id
_entity.type
_entity.pdbx_description
1 polymer ?
#
loop_
_entity_poly.entity_id
_entity_poly.type
_entity_poly.pdbx_seq_one_letter_code
_entity_poly.pdbx_strand_id
1 'polypeptide(L)'
;MILAGTKYESGSAKGPGYGYASFITLTEFLDPNNGFLVNDSCTIEAEVCVVNDGHQHHPNDNRIVPLVTRNNDNNNLVDFKGLCKVKKDFVSLLEEACSKHPKLVEGQKRRNQSEKFIENSIMTLGKVLHFLKSHKDVKDCTDDAVKEFQNLWKELESFGFDDLTWLENDVKIYMVKKLNENVDLGGEKGELLKVD
;
A
#
# COMPACT_ATOMS: atom_id res chain seq x y z
N MET A 1 1.21 15.65 9.54
CA MET A 1 2.38 16.40 10.06
C MET A 1 3.59 16.09 9.17
N ILE A 2 4.05 17.06 8.37
CA ILE A 2 5.30 16.92 7.60
C ILE A 2 6.41 17.47 8.48
N LEU A 3 7.31 16.61 8.97
CA LEU A 3 8.54 17.08 9.61
C LEU A 3 9.54 17.50 8.55
N ALA A 4 10.15 18.66 8.74
CA ALA A 4 11.19 19.20 7.87
C ALA A 4 12.34 18.19 7.75
N GLY A 5 12.59 17.69 6.54
CA GLY A 5 13.64 16.70 6.29
C GLY A 5 15.02 17.20 6.73
N THR A 6 15.77 16.34 7.41
CA THR A 6 17.17 16.55 7.75
C THR A 6 18.06 15.93 6.66
N LYS A 7 19.11 16.64 6.23
CA LYS A 7 20.14 16.09 5.32
C LYS A 7 21.27 15.51 6.16
N TYR A 8 21.76 14.31 5.83
CA TYR A 8 22.90 13.69 6.49
C TYR A 8 23.75 12.88 5.50
N GLU A 9 25.06 12.84 5.75
CA GLU A 9 26.03 12.01 5.04
C GLU A 9 26.33 10.78 5.92
N SER A 10 26.19 9.56 5.38
CA SER A 10 26.49 8.33 6.12
C SER A 10 27.41 7.43 5.33
N GLY A 11 28.53 7.04 5.95
CA GLY A 11 29.52 6.12 5.42
C GLY A 11 29.98 5.10 6.46
N SER A 12 29.06 4.36 7.09
CA SER A 12 29.40 3.11 7.81
C SER A 12 28.16 2.34 8.30
N ALA A 13 28.23 1.01 8.27
CA ALA A 13 27.18 0.09 8.75
C ALA A 13 26.99 0.07 10.29
N LYS A 14 27.66 0.95 11.06
CA LYS A 14 27.58 1.04 12.53
C LYS A 14 27.57 2.50 13.03
N GLY A 15 26.74 3.35 12.44
CA GLY A 15 26.47 4.69 12.97
C GLY A 15 25.47 4.68 14.13
N PRO A 16 25.46 5.71 15.00
CA PRO A 16 24.36 5.88 15.96
C PRO A 16 23.03 6.02 15.22
N GLY A 17 21.94 5.52 15.80
CA GLY A 17 20.60 5.76 15.27
C GLY A 17 20.29 7.25 15.26
N TYR A 18 19.66 7.74 14.19
CA TYR A 18 19.29 9.15 14.03
C TYR A 18 17.77 9.31 14.05
N GLY A 19 17.27 10.36 14.68
CA GLY A 19 15.84 10.64 14.78
C GLY A 19 15.56 11.92 15.59
N TYR A 20 14.28 12.17 15.85
CA TYR A 20 13.83 13.27 16.71
C TYR A 20 13.57 12.76 18.13
N ALA A 21 14.16 13.42 19.13
CA ALA A 21 13.93 13.07 20.54
C ALA A 21 12.47 13.32 21.00
N SER A 22 11.77 14.23 20.31
CA SER A 22 10.34 14.49 20.50
C SER A 22 9.69 14.67 19.13
N PHE A 23 8.96 13.64 18.69
CA PHE A 23 8.26 13.61 17.40
C PHE A 23 6.83 14.14 17.50
N ILE A 24 6.11 13.71 18.54
CA ILE A 24 4.72 14.10 18.84
C ILE A 24 4.53 14.04 20.36
N THR A 25 3.67 14.89 20.92
CA THR A 25 3.33 14.80 22.35
C THR A 25 2.43 13.59 22.59
N LEU A 26 2.51 12.99 23.78
CA LEU A 26 1.64 11.86 24.13
C LEU A 26 0.16 12.27 24.11
N THR A 27 -0.15 13.48 24.57
CA THR A 27 -1.52 14.02 24.55
C THR A 27 -2.07 14.13 23.14
N GLU A 28 -1.26 14.65 22.21
CA GLU A 28 -1.66 14.78 20.81
C GLU A 28 -1.76 13.42 20.10
N PHE A 29 -0.84 12.49 20.39
CA PHE A 29 -0.82 11.14 19.83
C PHE A 29 -2.02 10.30 20.27
N LEU A 30 -2.45 10.43 21.54
CA LEU A 30 -3.56 9.69 22.10
C LEU A 30 -4.93 10.36 21.88
N ASP A 31 -4.98 11.56 21.29
CA ASP A 31 -6.26 12.21 21.00
C ASP A 31 -7.00 11.42 19.88
N PRO A 32 -8.17 10.80 20.19
CA PRO A 32 -8.90 10.01 19.21
C PRO A 32 -9.41 10.83 18.02
N ASN A 33 -9.47 12.16 18.13
CA ASN A 33 -9.89 13.03 17.03
C ASN A 33 -8.77 13.27 16.01
N ASN A 34 -7.51 13.06 16.37
CA ASN A 34 -6.38 13.30 15.47
C ASN A 34 -6.14 12.14 14.49
N GLY A 35 -6.54 10.92 14.87
CA GLY A 35 -6.40 9.73 14.02
C GLY A 35 -4.96 9.21 13.88
N PHE A 36 -4.05 9.60 14.78
CA PHE A 36 -2.66 9.09 14.81
C PHE A 36 -2.56 7.66 15.38
N LEU A 37 -3.49 7.30 16.27
CA LEU A 37 -3.63 5.97 16.84
C LEU A 37 -5.05 5.47 16.54
N VAL A 38 -5.17 4.37 15.80
CA VAL A 38 -6.45 3.75 15.44
C VAL A 38 -6.35 2.26 15.74
N ASN A 39 -7.28 1.73 16.55
CA ASN A 39 -7.30 0.32 16.96
C ASN A 39 -5.94 -0.15 17.55
N ASP A 40 -5.38 0.62 18.47
CA ASP A 40 -4.05 0.39 19.08
C ASP A 40 -2.90 0.26 18.07
N SER A 41 -3.11 0.74 16.84
CA SER A 41 -2.12 0.71 15.75
C SER A 41 -1.79 2.12 15.29
N CYS A 42 -0.50 2.38 15.09
CA CYS A 42 -0.01 3.61 14.49
C CYS A 42 0.93 3.27 13.33
N THR A 43 0.90 4.08 12.28
CA THR A 43 1.78 3.93 11.12
C THR A 43 2.71 5.13 11.04
N ILE A 44 4.02 4.87 11.03
CA ILE A 44 5.06 5.88 10.88
C ILE A 44 5.65 5.75 9.47
N GLU A 45 5.55 6.82 8.69
CA GLU A 45 6.13 6.91 7.35
C GLU A 45 7.46 7.67 7.40
N ALA A 46 8.49 7.11 6.77
CA ALA A 46 9.80 7.74 6.62
C ALA A 46 10.20 7.76 5.14
N GLU A 47 10.49 8.94 4.60
CA GLU A 47 11.06 9.10 3.27
C GLU A 47 12.57 9.29 3.37
N VAL A 48 13.34 8.43 2.70
CA VAL A 48 14.81 8.48 2.71
C VAL A 48 15.30 8.84 1.32
N CYS A 49 16.05 9.94 1.23
CA CYS A 49 16.70 10.39 0.00
C CYS A 49 18.22 10.16 0.12
N VAL A 50 18.79 9.39 -0.81
CA VAL A 50 20.24 9.24 -0.92
C VAL A 50 20.72 10.15 -2.04
N VAL A 51 21.54 11.14 -1.71
CA VAL A 51 22.20 12.01 -2.70
C VAL A 51 23.63 11.50 -2.85
N ASN A 52 23.97 10.98 -4.04
CA ASN A 52 25.34 10.62 -4.35
C ASN A 52 26.12 11.89 -4.70
N ASP A 53 27.22 12.12 -4.01
CA ASP A 53 28.21 13.16 -4.21
C ASP A 53 29.06 12.88 -5.45
N GLY A 54 28.43 13.06 -6.62
CA GLY A 54 29.01 13.75 -7.77
C GLY A 54 30.24 13.18 -8.50
N HIS A 55 30.85 12.07 -8.12
CA HIS A 55 31.97 11.49 -8.88
C HIS A 55 31.52 10.47 -9.93
N GLN A 56 30.65 10.90 -10.87
CA GLN A 56 30.67 10.50 -12.28
C GLN A 56 29.67 11.35 -13.07
N HIS A 57 30.20 12.05 -14.08
CA HIS A 57 29.49 12.95 -14.97
C HIS A 57 28.41 12.24 -15.81
N HIS A 58 27.16 12.73 -15.71
CA HIS A 58 26.42 13.16 -16.90
C HIS A 58 25.43 14.28 -16.49
N PRO A 59 25.47 15.47 -17.11
CA PRO A 59 24.61 16.58 -16.75
C PRO A 59 23.23 16.37 -17.40
N ASN A 60 22.27 15.80 -16.67
CA ASN A 60 20.84 16.14 -16.80
C ASN A 60 19.88 15.46 -15.82
N ASP A 61 20.33 14.66 -14.84
CA ASP A 61 19.40 13.98 -13.93
C ASP A 61 19.18 14.73 -12.61
N ASN A 62 18.75 16.00 -12.72
CA ASN A 62 18.29 16.80 -11.58
C ASN A 62 16.78 16.66 -11.31
N ARG A 63 16.20 15.49 -11.62
CA ARG A 63 14.86 15.17 -11.15
C ARG A 63 14.96 14.46 -9.81
N ILE A 64 14.72 15.24 -8.75
CA ILE A 64 14.27 14.72 -7.46
C ILE A 64 13.06 13.81 -7.76
N VAL A 65 13.25 12.50 -7.72
CA VAL A 65 12.17 11.52 -7.76
C VAL A 65 12.17 10.77 -6.44
N PRO A 66 11.11 10.88 -5.63
CA PRO A 66 10.90 10.02 -4.47
C PRO A 66 11.11 8.56 -4.85
N LEU A 67 11.80 7.77 -4.02
CA LEU A 67 12.08 6.35 -4.29
C LEU A 67 10.80 5.49 -4.45
N VAL A 68 9.62 6.07 -4.19
CA VAL A 68 8.29 5.45 -4.35
C VAL A 68 7.69 5.66 -5.76
N THR A 69 8.22 6.57 -6.59
CA THR A 69 7.71 6.85 -7.95
C THR A 69 8.60 6.30 -9.07
N ARG A 70 9.21 5.12 -8.89
CA ARG A 70 9.60 4.30 -10.05
C ARG A 70 8.37 3.54 -10.57
N ASN A 71 7.39 4.28 -11.08
CA ASN A 71 6.43 3.82 -12.08
C ASN A 71 6.32 4.96 -13.08
N ASN A 72 7.06 4.86 -14.18
CA ASN A 72 7.19 5.90 -15.20
C ASN A 72 5.95 5.96 -16.13
N ASP A 73 4.75 5.76 -15.58
CA ASP A 73 3.46 5.82 -16.28
C ASP A 73 2.70 7.10 -15.92
N ASN A 74 3.42 8.20 -15.73
CA ASN A 74 2.86 9.50 -15.27
C ASN A 74 1.88 10.16 -16.26
N ASN A 75 1.60 9.54 -17.41
CA ASN A 75 0.73 10.11 -18.45
C ASN A 75 -0.76 9.72 -18.29
N ASN A 76 -1.14 8.91 -17.29
CA ASN A 76 -2.52 8.46 -17.10
C ASN A 76 -3.01 8.53 -15.64
N LEU A 77 -2.46 9.45 -14.84
CA LEU A 77 -2.92 9.73 -13.50
C LEU A 77 -4.07 10.75 -13.53
N VAL A 78 -5.13 10.47 -12.78
CA VAL A 78 -6.33 11.32 -12.67
C VAL A 78 -6.48 11.76 -11.22
N ASP A 79 -6.89 13.01 -11.02
CA ASP A 79 -7.26 13.50 -9.69
C ASP A 79 -8.49 12.75 -9.17
N PHE A 80 -8.35 12.09 -8.03
CA PHE A 80 -9.42 11.36 -7.39
C PHE A 80 -10.00 12.17 -6.24
N LYS A 81 -11.12 12.86 -6.51
CA LYS A 81 -11.92 13.60 -5.52
C LYS A 81 -11.13 14.64 -4.72
N GLY A 82 -10.06 15.20 -5.29
CA GLY A 82 -9.14 16.12 -4.62
C GLY A 82 -8.35 15.50 -3.47
N LEU A 83 -8.25 14.17 -3.40
CA LEU A 83 -7.51 13.44 -2.36
C LEU A 83 -6.10 13.09 -2.81
N CYS A 84 -5.95 12.54 -4.02
CA CYS A 84 -4.67 12.11 -4.58
C CYS A 84 -4.77 11.87 -6.08
N LYS A 85 -3.61 11.63 -6.72
CA LYS A 85 -3.52 11.23 -8.14
C LYS A 85 -3.45 9.71 -8.24
N VAL A 86 -4.41 9.09 -8.92
CA VAL A 86 -4.47 7.62 -9.07
C VAL A 86 -4.43 7.20 -10.53
N LYS A 87 -3.98 5.97 -10.82
CA LYS A 87 -4.03 5.41 -12.18
C LYS A 87 -5.48 5.36 -12.67
N LYS A 88 -5.72 5.73 -13.94
CA LYS A 88 -7.06 5.74 -14.55
C LYS A 88 -7.83 4.43 -14.39
N ASP A 89 -7.14 3.29 -14.45
CA ASP A 89 -7.76 1.97 -14.31
C ASP A 89 -8.34 1.74 -12.91
N PHE A 90 -7.82 2.45 -11.90
CA PHE A 90 -8.32 2.40 -10.52
C PHE A 90 -9.50 3.35 -10.31
N VAL A 91 -9.60 4.45 -11.07
CA VAL A 91 -10.62 5.49 -10.87
C VAL A 91 -12.03 4.89 -10.87
N SER A 92 -12.38 4.11 -11.90
CA SER A 92 -13.72 3.50 -11.98
C SER A 92 -14.05 2.60 -10.80
N LEU A 93 -13.05 1.85 -10.30
CA LEU A 93 -13.20 0.93 -9.17
C LEU A 93 -13.35 1.69 -7.85
N LEU A 94 -12.53 2.71 -7.66
CA LEU A 94 -12.56 3.56 -6.48
C LEU A 94 -13.86 4.37 -6.44
N GLU A 95 -14.33 4.88 -7.58
CA GLU A 95 -15.61 5.59 -7.68
C GLU A 95 -16.79 4.67 -7.34
N GLU A 96 -16.81 3.46 -7.88
CA GLU A 96 -17.84 2.47 -7.57
C GLU A 96 -17.84 2.11 -6.07
N ALA A 97 -16.66 1.78 -5.52
CA ALA A 97 -16.49 1.46 -4.11
C ALA A 97 -16.94 2.62 -3.21
N CYS A 98 -16.54 3.84 -3.51
CA CYS A 98 -16.93 5.01 -2.72
C CYS A 98 -18.41 5.38 -2.89
N SER A 99 -19.04 5.04 -4.02
CA SER A 99 -20.48 5.27 -4.22
C SER A 99 -21.31 4.31 -3.37
N LYS A 100 -20.86 3.05 -3.24
CA LYS A 100 -21.49 2.04 -2.38
C LYS A 100 -21.14 2.24 -0.90
N HIS A 101 -19.95 2.79 -0.62
CA HIS A 101 -19.40 2.95 0.73
C HIS A 101 -18.84 4.38 0.93
N PRO A 102 -19.69 5.40 1.12
CA PRO A 102 -19.26 6.82 1.23
C PRO A 102 -18.27 7.11 2.36
N LYS A 103 -18.34 6.33 3.46
CA LYS A 103 -17.45 6.44 4.62
C LYS A 103 -15.97 6.26 4.28
N LEU A 104 -15.63 5.58 3.17
CA LEU A 104 -14.25 5.42 2.71
C LEU A 104 -13.56 6.75 2.45
N VAL A 105 -14.28 7.74 1.91
CA VAL A 105 -13.73 9.07 1.60
C VAL A 105 -13.89 10.03 2.78
N GLU A 106 -15.05 10.01 3.42
CA GLU A 106 -15.35 10.90 4.56
C GLU A 106 -14.46 10.60 5.78
N GLY A 107 -14.12 9.35 6.01
CA GLY A 107 -13.20 8.94 7.07
C GLY A 107 -11.81 9.53 6.87
N GLN A 108 -11.28 9.48 5.64
CA GLN A 108 -9.94 10.00 5.32
C GLN A 108 -9.88 11.53 5.41
N LYS A 109 -10.96 12.25 5.02
CA LYS A 109 -11.01 13.73 5.09
C LYS A 109 -11.03 14.30 6.50
N ARG A 110 -11.53 13.54 7.48
CA ARG A 110 -11.72 14.01 8.87
C ARG A 110 -10.52 13.74 9.77
N ARG A 111 -9.56 12.95 9.32
CA ARG A 111 -8.38 12.58 10.09
C ARG A 111 -7.24 13.53 9.71
N ASN A 112 -6.45 14.00 10.66
CA ASN A 112 -5.32 14.91 10.43
C ASN A 112 -4.13 14.19 9.75
N GLN A 113 -4.42 13.34 8.76
CA GLN A 113 -3.48 12.51 8.02
C GLN A 113 -2.66 13.36 7.05
N SER A 114 -1.42 12.95 6.78
CA SER A 114 -0.64 13.58 5.72
C SER A 114 -1.26 13.27 4.36
N GLU A 115 -1.08 14.17 3.38
CA GLU A 115 -1.50 13.93 2.00
C GLU A 115 -0.93 12.62 1.44
N LYS A 116 0.34 12.31 1.78
CA LYS A 116 1.00 11.04 1.42
C LYS A 116 0.33 9.82 2.03
N PHE A 117 -0.11 9.91 3.28
CA PHE A 117 -0.82 8.81 3.94
C PHE A 117 -2.16 8.54 3.23
N ILE A 118 -2.91 9.60 2.90
CA ILE A 118 -4.17 9.49 2.16
C ILE A 118 -3.90 8.94 0.75
N GLU A 119 -2.85 9.40 0.08
CA GLU A 119 -2.46 8.87 -1.22
C GLU A 119 -2.15 7.37 -1.15
N ASN A 120 -1.33 6.94 -0.19
CA ASN A 120 -0.97 5.54 0.00
C ASN A 120 -2.19 4.69 0.35
N SER A 121 -3.08 5.16 1.24
CA SER A 121 -4.28 4.42 1.64
C SER A 121 -5.22 4.20 0.45
N ILE A 122 -5.49 5.24 -0.34
CA ILE A 122 -6.33 5.17 -1.53
C ILE A 122 -5.66 4.35 -2.64
N MET A 123 -4.35 4.49 -2.83
CA MET A 123 -3.59 3.72 -3.83
C MET A 123 -3.59 2.22 -3.49
N THR A 124 -3.38 1.86 -2.23
CA THR A 124 -3.40 0.47 -1.77
C THR A 124 -4.81 -0.12 -1.87
N LEU A 125 -5.86 0.64 -1.55
CA LEU A 125 -7.25 0.23 -1.82
C LEU A 125 -7.47 -0.01 -3.32
N GLY A 126 -7.00 0.90 -4.18
CA GLY A 126 -7.10 0.77 -5.64
C GLY A 126 -6.40 -0.47 -6.17
N LYS A 127 -5.20 -0.79 -5.65
CA LYS A 127 -4.45 -2.01 -6.00
C LYS A 127 -5.22 -3.28 -5.60
N VAL A 128 -5.80 -3.33 -4.40
CA VAL A 128 -6.61 -4.47 -3.93
C VAL A 128 -7.82 -4.69 -4.83
N LEU A 129 -8.58 -3.62 -5.12
CA LEU A 129 -9.75 -3.68 -6.00
C LEU A 129 -9.38 -4.11 -7.42
N HIS A 130 -8.29 -3.56 -7.96
CA HIS A 130 -7.80 -3.93 -9.27
C HIS A 130 -7.36 -5.40 -9.30
N PHE A 131 -6.66 -5.88 -8.27
CA PHE A 131 -6.23 -7.27 -8.20
C PHE A 131 -7.42 -8.24 -8.26
N LEU A 132 -8.44 -8.01 -7.44
CA LEU A 132 -9.67 -8.83 -7.42
C LEU A 132 -10.41 -8.79 -8.76
N LYS A 133 -10.39 -7.65 -9.45
CA LYS A 133 -11.04 -7.50 -10.77
C LYS A 133 -10.27 -8.20 -11.89
N SER A 134 -8.94 -8.13 -11.85
CA SER A 134 -8.06 -8.62 -12.91
C SER A 134 -7.77 -10.11 -12.79
N HIS A 135 -7.81 -10.67 -11.58
CA HIS A 135 -7.64 -12.10 -11.31
C HIS A 135 -8.96 -12.71 -10.83
N LYS A 136 -9.96 -12.82 -11.72
CA LYS A 136 -11.22 -13.49 -11.34
C LYS A 136 -11.09 -15.01 -11.31
N ASP A 137 -10.25 -15.55 -12.18
CA ASP A 137 -9.86 -16.96 -12.17
C ASP A 137 -8.54 -17.09 -11.39
N VAL A 138 -8.56 -17.91 -10.34
CA VAL A 138 -7.42 -18.12 -9.46
C VAL A 138 -6.32 -18.97 -10.09
N LYS A 139 -6.64 -19.70 -11.17
CA LYS A 139 -5.71 -20.59 -11.89
C LYS A 139 -4.63 -19.81 -12.63
N ASP A 140 -4.98 -18.65 -13.16
CA ASP A 140 -4.05 -17.79 -13.91
C ASP A 140 -3.15 -16.96 -13.00
N CYS A 141 -3.37 -17.01 -11.68
CA CYS A 141 -2.64 -16.22 -10.70
C CYS A 141 -1.48 -17.02 -10.11
N THR A 142 -0.28 -16.45 -10.16
CA THR A 142 0.93 -17.05 -9.56
C THR A 142 0.90 -16.94 -8.03
N ASP A 143 1.57 -17.88 -7.35
CA ASP A 143 1.67 -17.84 -5.88
C ASP A 143 2.33 -16.55 -5.37
N ASP A 144 3.33 -16.02 -6.10
CA ASP A 144 3.98 -14.75 -5.77
C ASP A 144 2.99 -13.58 -5.85
N ALA A 145 2.15 -13.52 -6.89
CA ALA A 145 1.12 -12.49 -7.03
C ALA A 145 0.07 -12.57 -5.91
N VAL A 146 -0.30 -13.79 -5.49
CA VAL A 146 -1.21 -14.01 -4.35
C VAL A 146 -0.57 -13.55 -3.03
N LYS A 147 0.73 -13.81 -2.85
CA LYS A 147 1.47 -13.34 -1.67
C LYS A 147 1.58 -11.81 -1.64
N GLU A 148 1.84 -11.18 -2.79
CA GLU A 148 1.80 -9.73 -2.92
C GLU A 148 0.41 -9.19 -2.58
N PHE A 149 -0.66 -9.84 -3.06
CA PHE A 149 -2.04 -9.48 -2.71
C PHE A 149 -2.34 -9.60 -1.21
N GLN A 150 -1.86 -10.66 -0.55
CA GLN A 150 -1.98 -10.80 0.92
C GLN A 150 -1.26 -9.66 1.66
N ASN A 151 -0.07 -9.27 1.19
CA ASN A 151 0.66 -8.14 1.77
C ASN A 151 -0.09 -6.83 1.56
N LEU A 152 -0.65 -6.60 0.36
CA LEU A 152 -1.48 -5.44 0.05
C LEU A 152 -2.73 -5.37 0.93
N TRP A 153 -3.38 -6.51 1.21
CA TRP A 153 -4.53 -6.55 2.11
C TRP A 153 -4.14 -6.18 3.55
N LYS A 154 -3.05 -6.74 4.08
CA LYS A 154 -2.54 -6.39 5.42
C LYS A 154 -2.14 -4.92 5.53
N GLU A 155 -1.52 -4.38 4.49
CA GLU A 155 -1.21 -2.96 4.39
C GLU A 155 -2.51 -2.12 4.34
N LEU A 156 -3.53 -2.58 3.62
CA LEU A 156 -4.82 -1.90 3.57
C LEU A 156 -5.47 -1.82 4.96
N GLU A 157 -5.41 -2.91 5.73
CA GLU A 157 -5.93 -2.97 7.09
C GLU A 157 -5.21 -2.00 8.04
N SER A 158 -3.92 -1.73 7.84
CA SER A 158 -3.17 -0.80 8.69
C SER A 158 -3.50 0.68 8.45
N PHE A 159 -4.11 1.04 7.31
CA PHE A 159 -4.60 2.40 7.06
C PHE A 159 -5.87 2.77 7.84
N GLY A 160 -6.48 1.79 8.52
CA GLY A 160 -7.52 2.01 9.52
C GLY A 160 -8.84 2.55 8.96
N PHE A 161 -9.23 2.18 7.74
CA PHE A 161 -10.54 2.55 7.19
C PHE A 161 -11.69 2.17 8.16
N ASP A 162 -12.71 3.04 8.26
CA ASP A 162 -13.82 2.86 9.22
C ASP A 162 -14.62 1.55 8.97
N ASP A 163 -14.72 1.11 7.72
CA ASP A 163 -15.43 -0.11 7.33
C ASP A 163 -14.85 -0.71 6.03
N LEU A 164 -14.27 -1.90 6.15
CA LEU A 164 -13.79 -2.73 5.04
C LEU A 164 -14.50 -4.09 4.97
N THR A 165 -15.55 -4.30 5.75
CA THR A 165 -16.24 -5.61 5.84
C THR A 165 -16.84 -6.05 4.51
N TRP A 166 -17.28 -5.09 3.69
CA TRP A 166 -17.79 -5.31 2.34
C TRP A 166 -16.73 -5.88 1.39
N LEU A 167 -15.46 -5.55 1.61
CA LEU A 167 -14.33 -6.01 0.78
C LEU A 167 -13.68 -7.27 1.36
N GLU A 168 -13.69 -7.41 2.69
CA GLU A 168 -13.13 -8.55 3.41
C GLU A 168 -13.70 -9.88 2.92
N ASN A 169 -15.01 -9.94 2.64
CA ASN A 169 -15.65 -11.14 2.11
C ASN A 169 -15.10 -11.53 0.72
N ASP A 170 -14.91 -10.56 -0.17
CA ASP A 170 -14.37 -10.81 -1.50
C ASP A 170 -12.92 -11.31 -1.43
N VAL A 171 -12.10 -10.71 -0.54
CA VAL A 171 -10.72 -11.16 -0.29
C VAL A 171 -10.72 -12.59 0.26
N LYS A 172 -11.55 -12.91 1.26
CA LYS A 172 -11.64 -14.25 1.84
C LYS A 172 -12.07 -15.29 0.81
N ILE A 173 -13.10 -14.99 0.02
CA ILE A 173 -13.59 -15.88 -1.05
C ILE A 173 -12.47 -16.15 -2.05
N TYR A 174 -11.72 -15.11 -2.46
CA TYR A 174 -10.60 -15.26 -3.36
C TYR A 174 -9.51 -16.18 -2.79
N MET A 175 -9.09 -15.95 -1.54
CA MET A 175 -8.05 -16.76 -0.89
C MET A 175 -8.45 -18.22 -0.73
N VAL A 176 -9.70 -18.50 -0.36
CA VAL A 176 -10.21 -19.87 -0.23
C VAL A 176 -10.23 -20.58 -1.58
N LYS A 177 -10.68 -19.89 -2.64
CA LYS A 177 -10.64 -20.45 -4.00
C LYS A 177 -9.22 -20.80 -4.44
N LYS A 178 -8.25 -19.92 -4.18
CA LYS A 178 -6.85 -20.17 -4.53
C LYS A 178 -6.26 -21.33 -3.73
N LEU A 179 -6.59 -21.43 -2.44
CA LEU A 179 -6.13 -22.53 -1.60
C LEU A 179 -6.63 -23.89 -2.11
N ASN A 180 -7.92 -23.99 -2.48
CA ASN A 180 -8.50 -25.23 -2.99
C ASN A 180 -7.87 -25.66 -4.32
N GLU A 181 -7.55 -24.71 -5.19
CA GLU A 181 -6.86 -24.99 -6.46
C GLU A 181 -5.45 -25.57 -6.25
N ASN A 182 -4.70 -25.05 -5.28
CA ASN A 182 -3.40 -25.60 -4.92
C ASN A 182 -3.50 -27.03 -4.34
N VAL A 183 -4.61 -27.38 -3.67
CA VAL A 183 -4.87 -28.74 -3.16
C VAL A 183 -5.20 -29.71 -4.30
N ASP A 184 -6.02 -29.29 -5.27
CA ASP A 184 -6.38 -30.11 -6.43
C ASP A 184 -5.15 -30.49 -7.28
N LEU A 185 -4.24 -29.54 -7.51
CA LEU A 185 -2.97 -29.79 -8.22
C LEU A 185 -2.01 -30.72 -7.45
N GLY A 186 -2.10 -30.75 -6.12
CA GLY A 186 -1.33 -31.65 -5.27
C GLY A 186 -1.84 -33.09 -5.24
N GLY A 187 -3.13 -33.30 -5.58
CA GLY A 187 -3.80 -34.60 -5.56
C GLY A 187 -3.52 -35.50 -6.77
N GLU A 188 -3.15 -34.94 -7.93
CA GLU A 188 -2.93 -35.72 -9.16
C GLU A 188 -1.56 -36.41 -9.28
N LYS A 189 -0.64 -36.25 -8.32
CA LYS A 189 0.70 -36.90 -8.38
C LYS A 189 0.75 -38.34 -7.83
N GLY A 190 -0.40 -38.96 -7.55
CA GLY A 190 -0.49 -40.20 -6.79
C GLY A 190 -1.07 -41.41 -7.50
N GLU A 191 -0.75 -41.72 -8.77
CA GLU A 191 -0.96 -43.08 -9.30
C GLU A 191 -0.25 -43.31 -10.66
N LEU A 192 0.98 -43.86 -10.62
CA LEU A 192 1.44 -44.85 -11.61
C LEU A 192 2.74 -45.54 -11.16
N LEU A 193 2.59 -46.55 -10.29
CA LEU A 193 3.49 -47.70 -10.28
C LEU A 193 2.62 -48.95 -10.32
N LYS A 194 2.22 -49.35 -11.53
CA LYS A 194 1.84 -50.73 -11.76
C LYS A 194 3.13 -51.54 -11.66
N VAL A 195 3.22 -52.34 -10.61
CA VAL A 195 4.23 -53.37 -10.43
C VAL A 195 3.80 -54.53 -11.32
N ASP A 196 4.57 -54.80 -12.37
CA ASP A 196 4.58 -56.09 -13.05
C ASP A 196 5.60 -57.02 -12.37
#